data_AF-A0A6J8BL93-F1
#
_entry.id   AF-A0A6J8BL93-F1
#
_cell.length_a   1.000
_cell.length_b   1.000
_cell.length_c   1.000
_cell.angle_alpha   90.00
_cell.angle_beta   90.00
_cell.angle_gamma   90.00
#
_symmetry.space_group_name_H-M   'P 1'
#
loop_
_entity.id
_entity.type
_entity.pdbx_description
1 polymer ?
#
loop_
_entity_poly.entity_id
_entity_poly.type
_entity_poly.pdbx_seq_one_letter_code
_entity_poly.pdbx_strand_id
1 'polypeptide(L)'
;MKLYLDAGLKELIELFHHGAVGASVMQATNFDKTHHFFDAGVGSIYFQQISAILKYAEENDLNDQSEENYIKKVSFILQNQELSQDEKIQQHLDLMSHFSLQFRNLCCRLSEQNENWKFWHDFIHYHGFIYVSYFLSIRSGNWHLRNYCLKHVAKTAQITDCKFYSRFLPFHIADLKSFPKSTIEHFEEGGWVVNILGRNMHSQGLDEAHESCINREVKNAMSNFFTLSALTKLVHYIPFRAKVLGNIKDQLECKRKDFNNSVNRPSFEIQNITSYRENIESGLFFRYENGQLKHAFNSKVVLTDIQRSDLLNLQKIAQEHLGKYIKICQSDGIFRYNNTRKIATFSTKTHSISKVKRELKDQRTENSLLRKQIAWSKEQNTPISDLQQFISLPRAIVNHDSLPYKGDKSKTLGIYHSRYPEAFENKLHFKPDCVIIDGMFILNSKPLKSSNRLFAHFLVSLFNRWIIPYIQLNTKEIHIVFDDQSPQLSPKDIERKRRDEKAETTAKILISETTKIPSDWQAFLHNRENKKQLVQLVSEKFLHFAKIALILARAL
;
A
#
# COMPACT_ATOMS: atom_id res chain seq x y z
N MET A 1 -12.21 4.23 -4.99
CA MET A 1 -11.90 3.75 -6.37
C MET A 1 -12.03 2.23 -6.51
N LYS A 2 -11.22 1.40 -5.83
CA LYS A 2 -11.16 -0.07 -6.06
C LYS A 2 -12.52 -0.81 -6.13
N LEU A 3 -13.47 -0.49 -5.23
CA LEU A 3 -14.82 -1.10 -5.23
C LEU A 3 -15.58 -0.89 -6.55
N TYR A 4 -15.41 0.27 -7.17
CA TYR A 4 -16.07 0.67 -8.41
C TYR A 4 -15.20 0.43 -9.65
N LEU A 5 -13.90 0.23 -9.44
CA LEU A 5 -12.95 -0.10 -10.50
C LEU A 5 -13.38 -1.36 -11.24
N ASP A 6 -13.66 -2.42 -10.49
CA ASP A 6 -14.08 -3.69 -11.04
C ASP A 6 -15.53 -3.69 -11.56
N ALA A 7 -16.31 -2.64 -11.27
CA ALA A 7 -17.73 -2.54 -11.64
C ALA A 7 -17.95 -1.83 -12.99
N GLY A 8 -16.91 -1.23 -13.56
CA GLY A 8 -16.98 -0.52 -14.84
C GLY A 8 -15.98 0.63 -15.01
N LEU A 9 -15.37 1.17 -13.94
CA LEU A 9 -14.40 2.25 -14.12
C LEU A 9 -13.11 1.76 -14.79
N LYS A 10 -12.79 0.47 -14.71
CA LYS A 10 -11.62 -0.10 -15.37
C LYS A 10 -11.72 0.03 -16.89
N GLU A 11 -12.87 -0.30 -17.47
CA GLU A 11 -13.13 -0.17 -18.90
C GLU A 11 -13.06 1.29 -19.34
N LEU A 12 -13.55 2.22 -18.51
CA LEU A 12 -13.35 3.66 -18.78
C LEU A 12 -11.88 4.05 -18.81
N ILE A 13 -11.06 3.56 -17.87
CA ILE A 13 -9.61 3.82 -17.91
C ILE A 13 -9.00 3.23 -19.18
N GLU A 14 -9.38 2.01 -19.57
CA GLU A 14 -8.83 1.34 -20.76
C GLU A 14 -9.24 2.05 -22.06
N LEU A 15 -10.42 2.68 -22.10
CA LEU A 15 -10.89 3.49 -23.24
C LEU A 15 -10.14 4.82 -23.37
N PHE A 16 -9.88 5.52 -22.27
CA PHE A 16 -9.34 6.89 -22.31
C PHE A 16 -7.83 6.99 -22.03
N HIS A 17 -7.24 5.95 -21.46
CA HIS A 17 -5.86 5.95 -21.01
C HIS A 17 -5.15 4.66 -21.39
N HIS A 18 -4.21 4.77 -22.34
CA HIS A 18 -3.45 3.62 -22.81
C HIS A 18 -2.06 3.51 -22.17
N GLY A 19 -1.50 2.30 -22.21
CA GLY A 19 -0.13 2.00 -21.80
C GLY A 19 0.18 2.40 -20.35
N ALA A 20 1.30 3.10 -20.16
CA ALA A 20 1.79 3.48 -18.83
C ALA A 20 0.84 4.44 -18.07
N VAL A 21 0.06 5.25 -18.79
CA VAL A 21 -0.92 6.17 -18.18
C VAL A 21 -2.08 5.38 -17.59
N GLY A 22 -2.69 4.47 -18.36
CA GLY A 22 -3.76 3.61 -17.88
C GLY A 22 -3.32 2.74 -16.69
N ALA A 23 -2.12 2.15 -16.77
CA ALA A 23 -1.55 1.39 -15.65
C ALA A 23 -1.37 2.24 -14.38
N SER A 24 -0.92 3.48 -14.53
CA SER A 24 -0.72 4.38 -13.40
C SER A 24 -2.03 4.80 -12.73
N VAL A 25 -3.07 5.09 -13.52
CA VAL A 25 -4.41 5.43 -13.03
C VAL A 25 -5.05 4.22 -12.35
N MET A 26 -4.98 3.03 -12.96
CA MET A 26 -5.48 1.78 -12.35
C MET A 26 -4.83 1.48 -11.00
N GLN A 27 -3.53 1.74 -10.86
CA GLN A 27 -2.77 1.49 -9.64
C GLN A 27 -2.75 2.70 -8.68
N ALA A 28 -3.33 3.83 -9.06
CA ALA A 28 -3.25 5.10 -8.35
C ALA A 28 -1.80 5.53 -7.99
N THR A 29 -0.84 5.31 -8.90
CA THR A 29 0.59 5.61 -8.65
C THR A 29 0.99 7.04 -8.99
N ASN A 30 0.19 7.74 -9.81
CA ASN A 30 0.38 9.14 -10.14
C ASN A 30 -0.88 9.91 -9.73
N PHE A 31 -0.75 10.76 -8.72
CA PHE A 31 -1.87 11.49 -8.14
C PHE A 31 -2.58 12.37 -9.16
N ASP A 32 -1.85 13.23 -9.87
CA ASP A 32 -2.44 14.18 -10.83
C ASP A 32 -3.25 13.45 -11.91
N LYS A 33 -2.68 12.41 -12.52
CA LYS A 33 -3.37 11.62 -13.56
C LYS A 33 -4.60 10.90 -13.01
N THR A 34 -4.48 10.32 -11.82
CA THR A 34 -5.59 9.60 -11.18
C THR A 34 -6.71 10.56 -10.80
N HIS A 35 -6.37 11.75 -10.33
CA HIS A 35 -7.31 12.79 -9.95
C HIS A 35 -8.05 13.35 -11.16
N HIS A 36 -7.35 13.69 -12.24
CA HIS A 36 -7.99 14.15 -13.49
C HIS A 36 -8.94 13.10 -14.06
N PHE A 37 -8.54 11.82 -14.05
CA PHE A 37 -9.43 10.72 -14.42
C PHE A 37 -10.68 10.69 -13.53
N PHE A 38 -10.50 10.80 -12.22
CA PHE A 38 -11.60 10.69 -11.27
C PHE A 38 -12.59 11.85 -11.39
N ASP A 39 -12.09 13.07 -11.56
CA ASP A 39 -12.93 14.27 -11.73
C ASP A 39 -13.74 14.19 -13.03
N ALA A 40 -13.08 13.83 -14.15
CA ALA A 40 -13.77 13.62 -15.43
C ALA A 40 -14.79 12.48 -15.34
N GLY A 41 -14.40 11.33 -14.78
CA GLY A 41 -15.26 10.16 -14.65
C GLY A 41 -16.47 10.39 -13.75
N VAL A 42 -16.30 10.99 -12.57
CA VAL A 42 -17.42 11.33 -11.67
C VAL A 42 -18.33 12.36 -12.33
N GLY A 43 -17.78 13.39 -12.97
CA GLY A 43 -18.54 14.41 -13.68
C GLY A 43 -19.40 13.81 -14.79
N SER A 44 -18.83 12.95 -15.64
CA SER A 44 -19.57 12.33 -16.74
C SER A 44 -20.64 11.34 -16.28
N ILE A 45 -20.37 10.54 -15.23
CA ILE A 45 -21.38 9.63 -14.65
C ILE A 45 -22.51 10.46 -13.99
N TYR A 46 -22.22 11.60 -13.36
CA TYR A 46 -23.25 12.52 -12.87
C TYR A 46 -24.12 13.09 -13.99
N PHE A 47 -23.53 13.54 -15.10
CA PHE A 47 -24.32 14.00 -16.27
C PHE A 47 -25.17 12.90 -16.88
N GLN A 48 -24.70 11.65 -16.86
CA GLN A 48 -25.51 10.51 -17.28
C GLN A 48 -26.70 10.27 -16.33
N GLN A 49 -26.51 10.42 -15.01
CA GLN A 49 -27.61 10.36 -14.05
C GLN A 49 -28.67 11.41 -14.36
N ILE A 50 -28.27 12.66 -14.59
CA ILE A 50 -29.19 13.74 -14.98
C ILE A 50 -29.93 13.36 -16.27
N SER A 51 -29.22 12.89 -17.30
CA SER A 51 -29.83 12.51 -18.57
C SER A 51 -30.83 11.35 -18.40
N ALA A 52 -30.52 10.38 -17.53
CA ALA A 52 -31.42 9.27 -17.21
C ALA A 52 -32.66 9.72 -16.42
N ILE A 53 -32.53 10.72 -15.54
CA ILE A 53 -33.67 11.34 -14.86
C ILE A 53 -34.60 12.02 -15.87
N LEU A 54 -34.04 12.81 -16.78
CA LEU A 54 -34.82 13.52 -17.80
C LEU A 54 -35.59 12.53 -18.68
N LYS A 55 -34.91 11.48 -19.16
CA LYS A 55 -35.54 10.42 -19.95
C LYS A 55 -36.65 9.69 -19.18
N TYR A 56 -36.43 9.37 -17.91
CA TYR A 56 -37.45 8.73 -17.09
C TYR A 56 -38.71 9.59 -16.96
N ALA A 57 -38.53 10.91 -16.82
CA ALA A 57 -39.63 11.85 -16.71
C ALA A 57 -40.38 12.11 -18.02
N GLU A 58 -39.74 11.90 -19.16
CA GLU A 58 -40.41 11.89 -20.46
C GLU A 58 -41.25 10.61 -20.65
N GLU A 59 -40.78 9.48 -20.13
CA GLU A 59 -41.41 8.17 -20.29
C GLU A 59 -42.46 7.85 -19.22
N ASN A 60 -42.45 8.56 -18.08
CA ASN A 60 -43.33 8.30 -16.94
C ASN A 60 -43.93 9.60 -16.41
N ASP A 61 -45.22 9.60 -16.12
CA ASP A 61 -45.88 10.72 -15.45
C ASP A 61 -45.29 10.93 -14.04
N LEU A 62 -44.75 12.12 -13.82
CA LEU A 62 -44.31 12.53 -12.50
C LEU A 62 -45.53 12.93 -11.66
N ASN A 63 -45.77 12.19 -10.58
CA ASN A 63 -46.88 12.48 -9.68
C ASN A 63 -46.67 13.76 -8.84
N ASP A 64 -45.48 14.37 -8.86
CA ASP A 64 -45.12 15.55 -8.06
C ASP A 64 -44.82 16.76 -8.97
N GLN A 65 -45.69 17.78 -8.89
CA GLN A 65 -45.54 19.04 -9.63
C GLN A 65 -44.21 19.77 -9.36
N SER A 66 -43.61 19.56 -8.20
CA SER A 66 -42.32 20.17 -7.85
C SER A 66 -41.14 19.46 -8.54
N GLU A 67 -41.24 18.15 -8.78
CA GLU A 67 -40.28 17.38 -9.58
C GLU A 67 -40.41 17.71 -11.06
N GLU A 68 -41.64 17.84 -11.53
CA GLU A 68 -41.94 18.24 -12.92
C GLU A 68 -41.40 19.65 -13.21
N ASN A 69 -41.56 20.59 -12.28
CA ASN A 69 -41.01 21.95 -12.40
C ASN A 69 -39.47 21.96 -12.38
N TYR A 70 -38.85 21.11 -11.55
CA TYR A 70 -37.39 20.95 -11.55
C TYR A 70 -36.89 20.44 -12.91
N ILE A 71 -37.51 19.38 -13.43
CA ILE A 71 -37.12 18.74 -14.70
C ILE A 71 -37.30 19.68 -15.88
N LYS A 72 -38.42 20.42 -15.94
CA LYS A 72 -38.63 21.46 -16.97
C LYS A 72 -37.52 22.52 -16.96
N LYS A 73 -37.09 22.97 -15.77
CA LYS A 73 -36.00 23.96 -15.64
C LYS A 73 -34.62 23.39 -16.00
N VAL A 74 -34.33 22.15 -15.61
CA VAL A 74 -33.07 21.48 -16.02
C VAL A 74 -33.02 21.30 -17.54
N SER A 75 -34.10 20.79 -18.14
CA SER A 75 -34.20 20.61 -19.59
C SER A 75 -34.02 21.93 -20.33
N PHE A 76 -34.64 23.02 -19.86
CA PHE A 76 -34.47 24.36 -20.42
C PHE A 76 -33.01 24.81 -20.41
N ILE A 77 -32.31 24.68 -19.27
CA ILE A 77 -30.89 25.08 -19.14
C ILE A 77 -30.00 24.27 -20.10
N LEU A 78 -30.21 22.96 -20.19
CA LEU A 78 -29.38 22.09 -21.03
C LEU A 78 -29.61 22.33 -22.53
N GLN A 79 -30.87 22.54 -22.94
CA GLN A 79 -31.26 22.72 -24.35
C GLN A 79 -31.03 24.15 -24.88
N ASN A 80 -30.87 25.15 -24.00
CA ASN A 80 -30.66 26.52 -24.43
C ASN A 80 -29.31 26.68 -25.19
N GLN A 81 -29.35 26.95 -26.49
CA GLN A 81 -28.15 27.07 -27.33
C GLN A 81 -27.44 28.42 -27.18
N GLU A 82 -28.09 29.42 -26.58
CA GLU A 82 -27.53 30.76 -26.37
C GLU A 82 -26.63 30.84 -25.15
N LEU A 83 -26.79 29.93 -24.18
CA LEU A 83 -25.95 29.88 -22.99
C LEU A 83 -24.60 29.22 -23.29
N SER A 84 -23.52 29.87 -22.88
CA SER A 84 -22.21 29.22 -22.81
C SER A 84 -22.23 28.04 -21.82
N GLN A 85 -21.31 27.11 -21.99
CA GLN A 85 -21.27 25.89 -21.15
C GLN A 85 -21.04 26.22 -19.67
N ASP A 86 -20.32 27.30 -19.38
CA ASP A 86 -20.06 27.79 -18.02
C ASP A 86 -21.33 28.40 -17.40
N GLU A 87 -22.10 29.16 -18.17
CA GLU A 87 -23.39 29.71 -17.73
C GLU A 87 -24.41 28.59 -17.47
N LYS A 88 -24.44 27.55 -18.31
CA LYS A 88 -25.26 26.36 -18.08
C LYS A 88 -24.93 25.68 -16.76
N ILE A 89 -23.64 25.52 -16.46
CA ILE A 89 -23.18 24.91 -15.21
C ILE A 89 -23.58 25.78 -14.02
N GLN A 90 -23.35 27.09 -14.09
CA GLN A 90 -23.68 28.00 -12.99
C GLN A 90 -25.19 28.01 -12.71
N GLN A 91 -26.01 28.14 -13.75
CA GLN A 91 -27.47 28.08 -13.60
C GLN A 91 -27.95 26.72 -13.10
N HIS A 92 -27.31 25.62 -13.51
CA HIS A 92 -27.61 24.29 -12.97
C HIS A 92 -27.23 24.18 -11.50
N LEU A 93 -26.11 24.74 -11.06
CA LEU A 93 -25.72 24.77 -9.65
C LEU A 93 -26.70 25.58 -8.80
N ASP A 94 -27.12 26.74 -9.29
CA ASP A 94 -28.11 27.58 -8.61
C ASP A 94 -29.46 26.85 -8.52
N LEU A 95 -29.87 26.17 -9.60
CA LEU A 95 -31.07 25.34 -9.63
C LEU A 95 -30.98 24.15 -8.65
N MET A 96 -29.83 23.48 -8.61
CA MET A 96 -29.57 22.37 -7.69
C MET A 96 -29.61 22.81 -6.23
N SER A 97 -29.19 24.03 -5.93
CA SER A 97 -29.31 24.59 -4.57
C SER A 97 -30.78 24.79 -4.18
N HIS A 98 -31.61 25.24 -5.12
CA HIS A 98 -33.03 25.53 -4.91
C HIS A 98 -33.92 24.27 -4.89
N PHE A 99 -33.57 23.25 -5.67
CA PHE A 99 -34.32 22.00 -5.82
C PHE A 99 -33.62 20.77 -5.24
N SER A 100 -32.65 20.98 -4.33
CA SER A 100 -31.81 19.91 -3.76
C SER A 100 -32.64 18.79 -3.12
N LEU A 101 -33.76 19.13 -2.49
CA LEU A 101 -34.64 18.16 -1.84
C LEU A 101 -35.41 17.31 -2.85
N GLN A 102 -36.00 17.94 -3.87
CA GLN A 102 -36.74 17.27 -4.94
C GLN A 102 -35.84 16.33 -5.72
N PHE A 103 -34.65 16.81 -6.10
CA PHE A 103 -33.65 15.99 -6.78
C PHE A 103 -33.24 14.77 -5.92
N ARG A 104 -33.03 14.96 -4.62
CA ARG A 104 -32.68 13.87 -3.70
C ARG A 104 -33.82 12.86 -3.57
N ASN A 105 -35.06 13.32 -3.41
CA ASN A 105 -36.23 12.45 -3.28
C ASN A 105 -36.44 11.59 -4.52
N LEU A 106 -36.31 12.19 -5.70
CA LEU A 106 -36.36 11.48 -6.97
C LEU A 106 -35.25 10.42 -7.03
N CYS A 107 -33.99 10.80 -6.78
CA CYS A 107 -32.88 9.84 -6.75
C CYS A 107 -33.08 8.68 -5.76
N CYS A 108 -33.68 8.94 -4.59
CA CYS A 108 -34.00 7.92 -3.59
C CYS A 108 -35.03 6.92 -4.12
N ARG A 109 -36.14 7.41 -4.70
CA ARG A 109 -37.17 6.56 -5.32
C ARG A 109 -36.58 5.65 -6.40
N LEU A 110 -35.74 6.20 -7.25
CA LEU A 110 -35.09 5.46 -8.33
C LEU A 110 -34.06 4.44 -7.81
N SER A 111 -33.39 4.76 -6.70
CA SER A 111 -32.49 3.83 -6.00
C SER A 111 -33.24 2.66 -5.36
N GLU A 112 -34.51 2.83 -4.98
CA GLU A 112 -35.35 1.75 -4.45
C GLU A 112 -35.82 0.80 -5.55
N GLN A 113 -36.02 1.32 -6.76
CA GLN A 113 -36.51 0.56 -7.91
C GLN A 113 -35.41 -0.18 -8.67
N ASN A 114 -34.16 0.31 -8.65
CA ASN A 114 -33.08 -0.20 -9.49
C ASN A 114 -31.74 -0.34 -8.74
N GLU A 115 -31.18 -1.56 -8.72
CA GLU A 115 -29.92 -1.85 -8.00
C GLU A 115 -28.69 -1.17 -8.62
N ASN A 116 -28.59 -1.07 -9.96
CA ASN A 116 -27.52 -0.32 -10.63
C ASN A 116 -27.59 1.16 -10.29
N TRP A 117 -28.80 1.72 -10.31
CA TRP A 117 -29.05 3.10 -9.94
C TRP A 117 -28.56 3.37 -8.53
N LYS A 118 -28.98 2.56 -7.56
CA LYS A 118 -28.54 2.68 -6.16
C LYS A 118 -27.02 2.66 -6.04
N PHE A 119 -26.37 1.67 -6.68
CA PHE A 119 -24.92 1.49 -6.60
C PHE A 119 -24.14 2.68 -7.15
N TRP A 120 -24.52 3.21 -8.32
CA TRP A 120 -23.85 4.35 -8.94
C TRP A 120 -24.28 5.70 -8.36
N HIS A 121 -25.49 5.81 -7.82
CA HIS A 121 -25.92 6.95 -7.02
C HIS A 121 -25.05 7.08 -5.76
N ASP A 122 -24.84 5.98 -5.02
CA ASP A 122 -23.94 5.93 -3.86
C ASP A 122 -22.49 6.25 -4.26
N PHE A 123 -22.07 5.85 -5.47
CA PHE A 123 -20.78 6.27 -6.01
C PHE A 123 -20.71 7.78 -6.15
N ILE A 124 -21.61 8.41 -6.91
CA ILE A 124 -21.54 9.85 -7.18
C ILE A 124 -21.67 10.65 -5.88
N HIS A 125 -22.75 10.44 -5.14
CA HIS A 125 -23.18 11.35 -4.07
C HIS A 125 -22.54 11.06 -2.71
N TYR A 126 -21.81 9.95 -2.59
CA TYR A 126 -21.12 9.60 -1.36
C TYR A 126 -19.64 9.30 -1.60
N HIS A 127 -19.30 8.23 -2.32
CA HIS A 127 -17.90 7.79 -2.37
C HIS A 127 -17.02 8.71 -3.23
N GLY A 128 -17.53 9.14 -4.39
CA GLY A 128 -16.90 10.07 -5.31
C GLY A 128 -16.97 11.50 -4.81
N PHE A 129 -18.15 11.94 -4.35
CA PHE A 129 -18.32 13.24 -3.74
C PHE A 129 -17.36 13.49 -2.56
N ILE A 130 -17.17 12.52 -1.66
CA ILE A 130 -16.24 12.66 -0.54
C ILE A 130 -14.78 12.79 -1.00
N TYR A 131 -14.38 12.08 -2.07
CA TYR A 131 -13.04 12.24 -2.63
C TYR A 131 -12.83 13.64 -3.20
N VAL A 132 -13.75 14.10 -4.06
CA VAL A 132 -13.67 15.43 -4.70
C VAL A 132 -13.72 16.52 -3.63
N SER A 133 -14.62 16.40 -2.65
CA SER A 133 -14.74 17.33 -1.52
C SER A 133 -13.48 17.37 -0.67
N TYR A 134 -12.84 16.23 -0.44
CA TYR A 134 -11.58 16.18 0.31
C TYR A 134 -10.46 16.87 -0.46
N PHE A 135 -10.36 16.65 -1.77
CA PHE A 135 -9.40 17.37 -2.61
C PHE A 135 -9.64 18.88 -2.58
N LEU A 136 -10.90 19.32 -2.77
CA LEU A 136 -11.27 20.73 -2.71
C LEU A 136 -10.98 21.33 -1.32
N SER A 137 -11.15 20.56 -0.24
CA SER A 137 -10.80 21.02 1.11
C SER A 137 -9.31 21.31 1.26
N ILE A 138 -8.44 20.50 0.65
CA ILE A 138 -6.99 20.75 0.63
C ILE A 138 -6.68 21.98 -0.20
N ARG A 139 -7.28 22.09 -1.39
CA ARG A 139 -7.05 23.20 -2.32
C ARG A 139 -7.47 24.56 -1.76
N SER A 140 -8.60 24.59 -1.07
CA SER A 140 -9.17 25.79 -0.43
C SER A 140 -8.60 26.06 0.97
N GLY A 141 -7.99 25.06 1.62
CA GLY A 141 -7.63 25.15 3.03
C GLY A 141 -8.82 25.02 3.99
N ASN A 142 -10.00 24.60 3.52
CA ASN A 142 -11.21 24.49 4.33
C ASN A 142 -11.12 23.31 5.34
N TRP A 143 -10.81 23.64 6.59
CA TRP A 143 -10.63 22.68 7.68
C TRP A 143 -11.89 21.86 8.01
N HIS A 144 -13.06 22.50 8.03
CA HIS A 144 -14.31 21.81 8.37
C HIS A 144 -14.70 20.80 7.31
N LEU A 145 -14.57 21.17 6.04
CA LEU A 145 -14.82 20.26 4.92
C LEU A 145 -13.84 19.08 4.93
N ARG A 146 -12.57 19.32 5.21
CA ARG A 146 -11.55 18.27 5.38
C ARG A 146 -11.98 17.27 6.46
N ASN A 147 -12.35 17.76 7.64
CA ASN A 147 -12.74 16.90 8.76
C ASN A 147 -14.06 16.17 8.53
N TYR A 148 -15.00 16.78 7.82
CA TYR A 148 -16.20 16.10 7.35
C TYR A 148 -15.82 14.92 6.47
N CYS A 149 -15.02 15.16 5.43
CA CYS A 149 -14.59 14.12 4.50
C CYS A 149 -13.82 12.99 5.19
N LEU A 150 -12.89 13.30 6.10
CA LEU A 150 -12.12 12.29 6.82
C LEU A 150 -12.99 11.33 7.64
N LYS A 151 -14.09 11.80 8.24
CA LYS A 151 -15.03 10.91 8.94
C LYS A 151 -15.64 9.88 8.00
N HIS A 152 -15.94 10.26 6.76
CA HIS A 152 -16.45 9.34 5.75
C HIS A 152 -15.36 8.40 5.20
N VAL A 153 -14.16 8.92 4.96
CA VAL A 153 -13.01 8.10 4.55
C VAL A 153 -12.68 7.05 5.61
N ALA A 154 -12.74 7.41 6.90
CA ALA A 154 -12.50 6.48 8.01
C ALA A 154 -13.48 5.31 8.04
N LYS A 155 -14.76 5.54 7.68
CA LYS A 155 -15.77 4.48 7.53
C LYS A 155 -15.41 3.58 6.35
N THR A 156 -15.25 4.13 5.16
CA THR A 156 -14.94 3.36 3.95
C THR A 156 -13.61 2.60 4.05
N ALA A 157 -12.65 3.11 4.81
CA ALA A 157 -11.40 2.42 5.09
C ALA A 157 -11.60 1.07 5.82
N GLN A 158 -12.67 0.92 6.63
CA GLN A 158 -12.95 -0.33 7.37
C GLN A 158 -13.31 -1.51 6.48
N ILE A 159 -13.86 -1.24 5.29
CA ILE A 159 -14.37 -2.26 4.37
C ILE A 159 -13.49 -2.43 3.13
N THR A 160 -12.37 -1.70 3.05
CA THR A 160 -11.42 -1.72 1.93
C THR A 160 -10.05 -2.26 2.36
N ASP A 161 -9.16 -2.48 1.39
CA ASP A 161 -7.80 -3.03 1.61
C ASP A 161 -6.81 -2.07 2.28
N CYS A 162 -7.30 -0.97 2.86
CA CYS A 162 -6.50 0.11 3.41
C CYS A 162 -6.24 -0.08 4.92
N LYS A 163 -5.51 -1.15 5.28
CA LYS A 163 -5.30 -1.55 6.70
C LYS A 163 -4.79 -0.40 7.59
N PHE A 164 -3.81 0.35 7.11
CA PHE A 164 -3.24 1.47 7.87
C PHE A 164 -4.27 2.58 8.10
N TYR A 165 -4.96 3.03 7.06
CA TYR A 165 -5.99 4.06 7.20
C TYR A 165 -7.16 3.60 8.07
N SER A 166 -7.60 2.34 7.93
CA SER A 166 -8.66 1.75 8.76
C SER A 166 -8.29 1.77 10.25
N ARG A 167 -7.00 1.61 10.55
CA ARG A 167 -6.49 1.62 11.93
C ARG A 167 -6.33 3.03 12.46
N PHE A 168 -5.66 3.90 11.72
CA PHE A 168 -5.16 5.18 12.23
C PHE A 168 -6.14 6.34 12.07
N LEU A 169 -7.00 6.36 11.04
CA LEU A 169 -7.91 7.48 10.84
C LEU A 169 -8.86 7.73 12.03
N PRO A 170 -9.44 6.71 12.69
CA PRO A 170 -10.27 6.94 13.86
C PRO A 170 -9.52 7.62 15.01
N PHE A 171 -8.27 7.21 15.26
CA PHE A 171 -7.42 7.84 16.27
C PHE A 171 -7.03 9.24 15.87
N HIS A 172 -6.59 9.44 14.63
CA HIS A 172 -6.27 10.77 14.10
C HIS A 172 -7.43 11.75 14.30
N ILE A 173 -8.67 11.31 14.02
CA ILE A 173 -9.87 12.13 14.23
C ILE A 173 -10.13 12.39 15.72
N ALA A 174 -9.85 11.43 16.60
CA ALA A 174 -9.97 11.61 18.04
C ALA A 174 -8.91 12.58 18.59
N ASP A 175 -7.65 12.44 18.16
CA ASP A 175 -6.53 13.30 18.53
C ASP A 175 -6.80 14.74 18.12
N LEU A 176 -7.29 14.96 16.89
CA LEU A 176 -7.68 16.29 16.40
C LEU A 176 -8.73 16.97 17.27
N LYS A 177 -9.63 16.22 17.92
CA LYS A 177 -10.62 16.77 18.86
C LYS A 177 -10.03 17.08 20.23
N SER A 178 -8.90 16.46 20.58
CA SER A 178 -8.21 16.67 21.84
C SER A 178 -7.22 17.84 21.81
N PHE A 179 -6.96 18.41 20.64
CA PHE A 179 -6.02 19.51 20.48
C PHE A 179 -6.49 20.79 21.19
N PRO A 180 -5.54 21.61 21.68
CA PRO A 180 -5.85 22.90 22.26
C PRO A 180 -6.64 23.77 21.28
N LYS A 181 -7.55 24.60 21.81
CA LYS A 181 -8.39 25.49 20.99
C LYS A 181 -7.57 26.38 20.06
N SER A 182 -6.45 26.93 20.54
CA SER A 182 -5.54 27.76 19.74
C SER A 182 -4.95 27.02 18.53
N THR A 183 -4.68 25.71 18.65
CA THR A 183 -4.22 24.89 17.53
C THR A 183 -5.34 24.64 16.51
N ILE A 184 -6.57 24.43 16.99
CA ILE A 184 -7.74 24.25 16.13
C ILE A 184 -8.04 25.55 15.37
N GLU A 185 -8.03 26.69 16.05
CA GLU A 185 -8.19 28.03 15.44
C GLU A 185 -7.13 28.24 14.34
N HIS A 186 -5.86 27.89 14.60
CA HIS A 186 -4.81 27.98 13.59
C HIS A 186 -5.06 27.06 12.37
N PHE A 187 -5.65 25.88 12.56
CA PHE A 187 -6.03 25.02 11.43
C PHE A 187 -7.25 25.54 10.67
N GLU A 188 -8.22 26.15 11.35
CA GLU A 188 -9.36 26.80 10.73
C GLU A 188 -8.94 27.97 9.84
N GLU A 189 -7.87 28.69 10.22
CA GLU A 189 -7.20 29.72 9.41
C GLU A 189 -6.37 29.16 8.24
N GLY A 190 -6.27 27.84 8.10
CA GLY A 190 -5.54 27.17 7.01
C GLY A 190 -4.10 26.76 7.35
N GLY A 191 -3.70 26.79 8.62
CA GLY A 191 -2.36 26.42 9.10
C GLY A 191 -1.93 24.95 8.89
N TRP A 192 -2.75 24.16 8.19
CA TRP A 192 -2.49 22.75 7.85
C TRP A 192 -2.22 22.54 6.34
N VAL A 193 -2.31 23.60 5.54
CA VAL A 193 -1.97 23.62 4.11
C VAL A 193 -0.98 24.73 3.80
N VAL A 194 -0.30 24.61 2.67
CA VAL A 194 0.62 25.65 2.16
C VAL A 194 0.24 26.00 0.73
N ASN A 195 0.22 27.29 0.44
CA ASN A 195 0.04 27.81 -0.90
C ASN A 195 1.38 28.29 -1.48
N ILE A 196 2.09 27.38 -2.14
CA ILE A 196 3.45 27.61 -2.66
C ILE A 196 3.49 28.80 -3.64
N LEU A 197 2.44 28.96 -4.46
CA LEU A 197 2.37 29.98 -5.50
C LEU A 197 1.54 31.21 -5.12
N GLY A 198 0.89 31.20 -3.95
CA GLY A 198 -0.05 32.24 -3.52
C GLY A 198 -1.31 32.35 -4.37
N ARG A 199 -1.67 31.32 -5.14
CA ARG A 199 -2.86 31.33 -6.02
C ARG A 199 -4.09 30.80 -5.29
N ASN A 200 -5.25 31.41 -5.44
CA ASN A 200 -6.48 30.91 -4.82
C ASN A 200 -6.79 29.48 -5.30
N MET A 201 -7.29 28.60 -4.42
CA MET A 201 -7.58 27.18 -4.70
C MET A 201 -6.38 26.31 -5.15
N HIS A 202 -5.14 26.69 -4.77
CA HIS A 202 -3.91 25.97 -5.13
C HIS A 202 -3.10 25.47 -3.94
N SER A 203 -3.71 25.46 -2.75
CA SER A 203 -3.05 24.95 -1.57
C SER A 203 -2.74 23.45 -1.73
N GLN A 204 -1.71 23.01 -1.01
CA GLN A 204 -1.30 21.61 -0.89
C GLN A 204 -1.20 21.26 0.59
N GLY A 205 -1.44 19.99 0.93
CA GLY A 205 -1.20 19.53 2.30
C GLY A 205 0.27 19.72 2.67
N LEU A 206 0.57 19.97 3.95
CA LEU A 206 1.95 20.18 4.41
C LEU A 206 2.91 19.05 3.99
N ASP A 207 2.47 17.79 4.08
CA ASP A 207 3.25 16.62 3.67
C ASP A 207 3.51 16.59 2.14
N GLU A 208 2.50 16.93 1.34
CA GLU A 208 2.62 17.01 -0.12
C GLU A 208 3.52 18.16 -0.56
N ALA A 209 3.41 19.32 0.10
CA ALA A 209 4.29 20.46 -0.12
C ALA A 209 5.73 20.12 0.26
N HIS A 210 5.93 19.43 1.37
CA HIS A 210 7.25 18.95 1.79
C HIS A 210 7.83 17.95 0.77
N GLU A 211 7.02 17.02 0.26
CA GLU A 211 7.47 16.06 -0.76
C GLU A 211 7.84 16.75 -2.08
N SER A 212 7.02 17.69 -2.55
CA SER A 212 7.18 18.35 -3.84
C SER A 212 8.24 19.46 -3.88
N CYS A 213 8.45 20.17 -2.78
CA CYS A 213 9.44 21.23 -2.67
C CYS A 213 10.79 20.73 -2.13
N ILE A 214 10.78 20.03 -1.00
CA ILE A 214 12.02 19.70 -0.27
C ILE A 214 12.52 18.32 -0.69
N ASN A 215 11.72 17.26 -0.52
CA ASN A 215 12.21 15.90 -0.76
C ASN A 215 12.59 15.68 -2.22
N ARG A 216 11.82 16.22 -3.17
CA ARG A 216 12.16 16.14 -4.60
C ARG A 216 13.50 16.81 -4.90
N GLU A 217 13.74 18.01 -4.37
CA GLU A 217 15.02 18.70 -4.57
C GLU A 217 16.19 17.96 -3.93
N VAL A 218 16.01 17.47 -2.70
CA VAL A 218 17.04 16.68 -1.99
C VAL A 218 17.31 15.36 -2.73
N LYS A 219 16.29 14.66 -3.23
CA LYS A 219 16.44 13.42 -4.02
C LYS A 219 17.19 13.69 -5.33
N ASN A 220 16.84 14.74 -6.06
CA ASN A 220 17.52 15.15 -7.28
C ASN A 220 18.96 15.62 -7.03
N ALA A 221 19.22 16.25 -5.89
CA ALA A 221 20.55 16.62 -5.47
C ALA A 221 21.37 15.37 -5.08
N MET A 222 20.78 14.43 -4.34
CA MET A 222 21.42 13.17 -3.95
C MET A 222 21.83 12.29 -5.13
N SER A 223 21.07 12.31 -6.23
CA SER A 223 21.49 11.61 -7.46
C SER A 223 22.75 12.21 -8.10
N ASN A 224 23.06 13.48 -7.80
CA ASN A 224 24.20 14.21 -8.38
C ASN A 224 25.37 14.41 -7.38
N PHE A 225 25.14 14.29 -6.07
CA PHE A 225 26.15 14.50 -5.03
C PHE A 225 26.41 13.22 -4.22
N PHE A 226 27.59 12.62 -4.42
CA PHE A 226 27.96 11.32 -3.81
C PHE A 226 28.50 11.40 -2.37
N THR A 227 28.62 12.58 -1.75
CA THR A 227 29.23 12.73 -0.41
C THR A 227 28.31 13.37 0.62
N LEU A 228 28.38 12.88 1.87
CA LEU A 228 27.62 13.41 3.01
C LEU A 228 27.92 14.90 3.26
N SER A 229 29.16 15.33 3.02
CA SER A 229 29.58 16.74 3.15
C SER A 229 28.85 17.65 2.15
N ALA A 230 28.70 17.22 0.89
CA ALA A 230 27.94 17.97 -0.10
C ALA A 230 26.45 18.06 0.26
N LEU A 231 25.88 16.97 0.80
CA LEU A 231 24.50 16.95 1.26
C LEU A 231 24.27 17.89 2.46
N THR A 232 25.16 17.87 3.46
CA THR A 232 25.09 18.77 4.61
C THR A 232 25.17 20.22 4.16
N LYS A 233 26.10 20.56 3.24
CA LYS A 233 26.19 21.91 2.67
C LYS A 233 24.91 22.31 1.94
N LEU A 234 24.33 21.41 1.15
CA LEU A 234 23.09 21.66 0.43
C LEU A 234 21.90 21.92 1.37
N VAL A 235 21.73 21.11 2.42
CA VAL A 235 20.65 21.29 3.41
C VAL A 235 20.73 22.64 4.10
N HIS A 236 21.94 23.09 4.46
CA HIS A 236 22.13 24.42 5.07
C HIS A 236 22.01 25.56 4.04
N TYR A 237 22.25 25.28 2.76
CA TYR A 237 22.16 26.25 1.67
C TYR A 237 20.74 26.43 1.13
N ILE A 238 19.85 25.42 1.21
CA ILE A 238 18.46 25.51 0.71
C ILE A 238 17.71 26.72 1.30
N PRO A 239 17.71 26.98 2.63
CA PRO A 239 17.07 28.16 3.21
C PRO A 239 17.66 29.47 2.68
N PHE A 240 18.99 29.52 2.51
CA PHE A 240 19.67 30.70 1.98
C PHE A 240 19.29 30.95 0.51
N ARG A 241 19.27 29.91 -0.31
CA ARG A 241 18.84 29.97 -1.71
C ARG A 241 17.38 30.41 -1.83
N ALA A 242 16.49 29.88 -0.98
CA ALA A 242 15.10 30.31 -0.92
C ALA A 242 14.98 31.80 -0.55
N LYS A 243 15.76 32.27 0.43
CA LYS A 243 15.83 33.69 0.82
C LYS A 243 16.35 34.58 -0.31
N VAL A 244 17.42 34.18 -0.99
CA VAL A 244 17.96 34.92 -2.15
C VAL A 244 16.95 34.99 -3.30
N LEU A 245 16.28 33.88 -3.60
CA LEU A 245 15.20 33.87 -4.62
C LEU A 245 14.01 34.75 -4.20
N GLY A 246 13.67 34.78 -2.91
CA GLY A 246 12.69 35.72 -2.36
C GLY A 246 13.11 37.17 -2.59
N ASN A 247 14.33 37.52 -2.17
CA ASN A 247 14.89 38.87 -2.36
C ASN A 247 14.96 39.28 -3.83
N ILE A 248 15.34 38.37 -4.74
CA ILE A 248 15.36 38.64 -6.19
C ILE A 248 13.94 38.88 -6.70
N LYS A 249 12.95 38.10 -6.27
CA LYS A 249 11.54 38.33 -6.66
C LYS A 249 11.02 39.69 -6.17
N ASP A 250 11.38 40.06 -4.94
CA ASP A 250 10.99 41.34 -4.35
C ASP A 250 11.69 42.52 -5.05
N GLN A 251 12.98 42.39 -5.38
CA GLN A 251 13.76 43.40 -6.10
C GLN A 251 13.36 43.57 -7.56
N LEU A 252 12.93 42.50 -8.22
CA LEU A 252 12.48 42.55 -9.61
C LEU A 252 11.10 43.19 -9.76
N GLU A 253 10.49 43.70 -8.67
CA GLU A 253 9.10 44.15 -8.62
C GLU A 253 8.21 43.20 -9.42
N CYS A 254 8.42 41.89 -9.25
CA CYS A 254 7.48 40.91 -9.74
C CYS A 254 6.25 41.06 -8.86
N LYS A 255 5.50 42.16 -9.06
CA LYS A 255 4.14 42.33 -8.60
C LYS A 255 3.53 41.00 -8.95
N ARG A 256 3.12 40.25 -7.92
CA ARG A 256 2.27 39.09 -8.14
C ARG A 256 1.21 39.65 -9.07
N LYS A 257 1.23 39.24 -10.34
CA LYS A 257 0.04 39.43 -11.15
C LYS A 257 -0.99 38.78 -10.27
N ASP A 258 -1.87 39.57 -9.69
CA ASP A 258 -3.11 39.07 -9.19
C ASP A 258 -3.65 38.35 -10.40
N PHE A 259 -3.41 37.05 -10.42
CA PHE A 259 -4.17 36.15 -11.24
C PHE A 259 -5.54 36.15 -10.55
N ASN A 260 -6.22 37.29 -10.61
CA ASN A 260 -7.57 37.41 -11.14
C ASN A 260 -7.56 36.78 -12.54
N ASN A 261 -7.17 35.51 -12.61
CA ASN A 261 -7.84 34.62 -13.51
C ASN A 261 -9.25 34.67 -12.98
N SER A 262 -10.09 35.40 -13.71
CA SER A 262 -11.45 34.98 -13.93
C SER A 262 -11.52 33.46 -13.88
N VAL A 263 -12.65 32.97 -13.42
CA VAL A 263 -13.05 31.57 -13.26
C VAL A 263 -13.00 30.78 -14.60
N ASN A 264 -12.22 31.20 -15.61
CA ASN A 264 -12.01 30.61 -16.93
C ASN A 264 -11.06 29.39 -16.92
N ARG A 265 -11.11 28.57 -15.87
CA ARG A 265 -10.50 27.23 -15.88
C ARG A 265 -11.29 26.10 -16.52
N PRO A 266 -12.56 26.22 -16.94
CA PRO A 266 -13.36 25.02 -17.10
C PRO A 266 -13.19 24.38 -18.48
N SER A 267 -12.50 25.01 -19.45
CA SER A 267 -12.49 24.49 -20.83
C SER A 267 -11.88 23.09 -20.97
N PHE A 268 -10.74 22.80 -20.35
CA PHE A 268 -10.08 21.49 -20.51
C PHE A 268 -10.78 20.37 -19.72
N GLU A 269 -11.25 20.67 -18.50
CA GLU A 269 -11.95 19.70 -17.65
C GLU A 269 -13.34 19.39 -18.21
N ILE A 270 -14.07 20.39 -18.71
CA ILE A 270 -15.34 20.20 -19.41
C ILE A 270 -15.15 19.42 -20.72
N GLN A 271 -14.09 19.71 -21.49
CA GLN A 271 -13.79 18.95 -22.71
C GLN A 271 -13.58 17.47 -22.39
N ASN A 272 -12.82 17.15 -21.33
CA ASN A 272 -12.63 15.76 -20.91
C ASN A 272 -13.94 15.11 -20.45
N ILE A 273 -14.77 15.81 -19.67
CA ILE A 273 -16.09 15.31 -19.25
C ILE A 273 -16.99 15.01 -20.46
N THR A 274 -16.95 15.88 -21.48
CA THR A 274 -17.74 15.73 -22.71
C THR A 274 -17.28 14.52 -23.51
N SER A 275 -15.97 14.35 -23.72
CA SER A 275 -15.41 13.15 -24.38
C SER A 275 -15.72 11.85 -23.63
N TYR A 276 -15.75 11.91 -22.29
CA TYR A 276 -16.13 10.76 -21.46
C TYR A 276 -17.60 10.42 -21.60
N ARG A 277 -18.47 11.44 -21.68
CA ARG A 277 -19.92 11.28 -21.78
C ARG A 277 -20.33 10.46 -23.00
N GLU A 278 -19.78 10.77 -24.18
CA GLU A 278 -20.12 10.09 -25.45
C GLU A 278 -19.92 8.57 -25.37
N ASN A 279 -18.91 8.11 -24.63
CA ASN A 279 -18.61 6.68 -24.48
C ASN A 279 -19.38 6.02 -23.33
N ILE A 280 -19.75 6.80 -22.30
CA ILE A 280 -20.48 6.34 -21.12
C ILE A 280 -21.96 6.06 -21.43
N GLU A 281 -22.56 6.70 -22.45
CA GLU A 281 -23.95 6.48 -22.87
C GLU A 281 -24.24 5.01 -23.24
N SER A 282 -23.23 4.28 -23.71
CA SER A 282 -23.33 2.85 -24.00
C SER A 282 -23.44 1.96 -22.74
N GLY A 283 -23.05 2.48 -21.57
CA GLY A 283 -23.02 1.74 -20.31
C GLY A 283 -24.38 1.56 -19.64
N LEU A 284 -24.44 0.61 -18.71
CA LEU A 284 -25.60 0.22 -17.91
C LEU A 284 -25.70 0.96 -16.56
N PHE A 285 -25.01 2.10 -16.39
CA PHE A 285 -24.91 2.81 -15.10
C PHE A 285 -26.28 3.17 -14.50
N PHE A 286 -27.18 3.72 -15.32
CA PHE A 286 -28.50 4.23 -14.90
C PHE A 286 -29.65 3.75 -15.81
N ARG A 287 -29.52 2.58 -16.45
CA ARG A 287 -30.60 2.06 -17.32
C ARG A 287 -31.75 1.49 -16.48
N TYR A 288 -32.97 1.87 -16.84
CA TYR A 288 -34.24 1.40 -16.26
C TYR A 288 -34.64 0.01 -16.74
N GLU A 289 -33.74 -0.96 -16.61
CA GLU A 289 -34.11 -2.35 -16.75
C GLU A 289 -34.39 -2.91 -15.35
N ASN A 290 -35.57 -3.52 -15.14
CA ASN A 290 -35.85 -4.29 -13.93
C ASN A 290 -34.80 -5.39 -13.81
N GLY A 291 -33.89 -5.27 -12.85
CA GLY A 291 -32.75 -6.16 -12.83
C GLY A 291 -31.87 -6.06 -11.60
N GLN A 292 -31.20 -7.18 -11.33
CA GLN A 292 -30.12 -7.29 -10.37
C GLN A 292 -28.93 -6.39 -10.77
N LEU A 293 -28.10 -6.06 -9.79
CA LEU A 293 -26.85 -5.32 -9.97
C LEU A 293 -25.96 -6.00 -11.02
N LYS A 294 -25.71 -5.30 -12.13
CA LYS A 294 -24.87 -5.73 -13.26
C LYS A 294 -23.65 -4.82 -13.40
N HIS A 295 -22.61 -5.38 -13.99
CA HIS A 295 -21.43 -4.61 -14.38
C HIS A 295 -21.77 -3.58 -15.48
N ALA A 296 -21.20 -2.37 -15.42
CA ALA A 296 -21.61 -1.26 -16.26
C ALA A 296 -21.43 -1.53 -17.77
N PHE A 297 -20.38 -2.25 -18.17
CA PHE A 297 -20.09 -2.52 -19.60
C PHE A 297 -20.14 -4.02 -19.97
N ASN A 298 -20.33 -4.91 -19.00
CA ASN A 298 -20.18 -6.35 -19.23
C ASN A 298 -21.25 -7.15 -18.48
N SER A 299 -22.41 -7.29 -19.10
CA SER A 299 -23.56 -8.00 -18.54
C SER A 299 -23.32 -9.49 -18.25
N LYS A 300 -22.19 -10.07 -18.68
CA LYS A 300 -21.83 -11.48 -18.42
C LYS A 300 -21.26 -11.71 -17.01
N VAL A 301 -20.84 -10.67 -16.30
CA VAL A 301 -20.32 -10.81 -14.93
C VAL A 301 -21.50 -10.98 -13.96
N VAL A 302 -21.63 -12.18 -13.39
CA VAL A 302 -22.69 -12.52 -12.43
C VAL A 302 -22.14 -12.42 -11.01
N LEU A 303 -22.81 -11.63 -10.17
CA LEU A 303 -22.51 -11.52 -8.74
C LEU A 303 -23.24 -12.61 -7.94
N THR A 304 -22.62 -13.08 -6.86
CA THR A 304 -23.35 -13.85 -5.84
C THR A 304 -24.30 -12.95 -5.04
N ASP A 305 -25.37 -13.51 -4.46
CA ASP A 305 -26.32 -12.74 -3.65
C ASP A 305 -25.66 -12.02 -2.47
N ILE A 306 -24.64 -12.64 -1.87
CA ILE A 306 -23.86 -12.02 -0.78
C ILE A 306 -23.06 -10.82 -1.30
N GLN A 307 -22.37 -10.95 -2.43
CA GLN A 307 -21.64 -9.83 -3.04
C GLN A 307 -22.58 -8.69 -3.40
N ARG A 308 -23.71 -9.01 -4.02
CA ARG A 308 -24.74 -8.03 -4.40
C ARG A 308 -25.26 -7.27 -3.19
N SER A 309 -25.65 -8.00 -2.14
CA SER A 309 -26.13 -7.39 -0.89
C SER A 309 -25.07 -6.52 -0.23
N ASP A 310 -23.81 -6.96 -0.18
CA ASP A 310 -22.71 -6.18 0.40
C ASP A 310 -22.44 -4.89 -0.39
N LEU A 311 -22.45 -4.94 -1.73
CA LEU A 311 -22.22 -3.80 -2.62
C LEU A 311 -23.35 -2.77 -2.57
N LEU A 312 -24.59 -3.19 -2.32
CA LEU A 312 -25.75 -2.28 -2.17
C LEU A 312 -25.90 -1.70 -0.76
N ASN A 313 -25.13 -2.20 0.21
CA ASN A 313 -25.20 -1.79 1.61
C ASN A 313 -23.83 -1.36 2.17
N LEU A 314 -22.92 -0.90 1.30
CA LEU A 314 -21.55 -0.52 1.66
C LEU A 314 -21.49 0.41 2.87
N GLN A 315 -22.30 1.48 2.87
CA GLN A 315 -22.28 2.48 3.94
C GLN A 315 -22.68 1.89 5.31
N LYS A 316 -23.75 1.08 5.32
CA LYS A 316 -24.25 0.45 6.54
C LYS A 316 -23.20 -0.50 7.11
N ILE A 317 -22.61 -1.34 6.26
CA ILE A 317 -21.54 -2.27 6.64
C ILE A 317 -20.32 -1.48 7.16
N ALA A 318 -19.90 -0.41 6.48
CA ALA A 318 -18.76 0.40 6.91
C ALA A 318 -18.97 1.04 8.28
N GLN A 319 -20.18 1.54 8.54
CA GLN A 319 -20.57 2.13 9.82
C GLN A 319 -20.57 1.10 10.95
N GLU A 320 -21.13 -0.09 10.72
CA GLU A 320 -21.16 -1.19 11.69
C GLU A 320 -19.74 -1.67 12.03
N HIS A 321 -18.88 -1.81 11.03
CA HIS A 321 -17.48 -2.21 11.22
C HIS A 321 -16.69 -1.16 12.00
N LEU A 322 -16.87 0.13 11.70
CA LEU A 322 -16.23 1.21 12.46
C LEU A 322 -16.71 1.22 13.93
N GLY A 323 -18.01 1.04 14.16
CA GLY A 323 -18.58 0.97 15.51
C GLY A 323 -18.02 -0.21 16.32
N LYS A 324 -17.91 -1.39 15.70
CA LYS A 324 -17.27 -2.57 16.32
C LYS A 324 -15.80 -2.31 16.65
N TYR A 325 -15.07 -1.69 15.73
CA TYR A 325 -13.67 -1.33 15.93
C TYR A 325 -13.48 -0.40 17.13
N ILE A 326 -14.26 0.68 17.20
CA ILE A 326 -14.21 1.64 18.31
C ILE A 326 -14.49 0.95 19.66
N LYS A 327 -15.49 0.06 19.72
CA LYS A 327 -15.80 -0.70 20.95
C LYS A 327 -14.64 -1.58 21.41
N ILE A 328 -13.96 -2.27 20.49
CA ILE A 328 -12.79 -3.11 20.80
C ILE A 328 -11.64 -2.24 21.34
N CYS A 329 -11.40 -1.07 20.72
CA CYS A 329 -10.36 -0.15 21.18
C CYS A 329 -10.62 0.37 22.60
N GLN A 330 -11.89 0.48 23.02
CA GLN A 330 -12.27 0.89 24.36
C GLN A 330 -12.14 -0.24 25.41
N SER A 331 -12.32 -1.51 25.02
CA SER A 331 -12.35 -2.63 25.96
C SER A 331 -10.99 -3.26 26.25
N ASP A 332 -10.14 -3.45 25.23
CA ASP A 332 -9.05 -4.43 25.34
C ASP A 332 -7.68 -3.83 25.69
N GLY A 333 -7.48 -2.50 25.55
CA GLY A 333 -6.19 -1.80 25.78
C GLY A 333 -5.01 -2.27 24.90
N ILE A 334 -5.12 -3.43 24.26
CA ILE A 334 -4.12 -4.11 23.44
C ILE A 334 -4.67 -4.16 22.01
N PHE A 335 -3.90 -3.59 21.09
CA PHE A 335 -4.21 -3.54 19.66
C PHE A 335 -4.24 -4.93 19.01
N ARG A 336 -5.37 -5.64 19.08
CA ARG A 336 -5.64 -6.80 18.22
C ARG A 336 -6.48 -6.34 17.03
N TYR A 337 -5.80 -6.03 15.93
CA TYR A 337 -6.47 -5.74 14.66
C TYR A 337 -7.17 -7.00 14.16
N ASN A 338 -8.49 -7.06 14.29
CA ASN A 338 -9.28 -8.10 13.64
C ASN A 338 -9.19 -7.93 12.12
N ASN A 339 -9.00 -9.03 11.39
CA ASN A 339 -9.02 -9.04 9.93
C ASN A 339 -10.28 -8.32 9.44
N THR A 340 -10.10 -7.23 8.69
CA THR A 340 -11.21 -6.54 8.04
C THR A 340 -11.93 -7.50 7.12
N ARG A 341 -13.27 -7.50 7.18
CA ARG A 341 -14.09 -8.20 6.19
C ARG A 341 -13.87 -7.46 4.88
N LYS A 342 -13.10 -8.07 3.98
CA LYS A 342 -12.91 -7.55 2.63
C LYS A 342 -14.21 -7.77 1.86
N ILE A 343 -14.84 -6.69 1.44
CA ILE A 343 -16.00 -6.78 0.56
C ILE A 343 -15.53 -7.29 -0.79
N ALA A 344 -16.15 -8.38 -1.24
CA ALA A 344 -15.87 -8.95 -2.54
C ALA A 344 -16.51 -8.07 -3.63
N THR A 345 -15.71 -7.68 -4.61
CA THR A 345 -16.13 -6.85 -5.75
C THR A 345 -16.55 -7.73 -6.92
N PHE A 346 -16.80 -7.10 -8.08
CA PHE A 346 -16.94 -7.75 -9.38
C PHE A 346 -15.65 -8.44 -9.87
N SER A 347 -14.54 -8.36 -9.12
CA SER A 347 -13.32 -9.08 -9.46
C SER A 347 -13.53 -10.60 -9.44
N THR A 348 -13.15 -11.26 -10.52
CA THR A 348 -12.97 -12.70 -10.52
C THR A 348 -11.80 -13.04 -9.59
N LYS A 349 -11.96 -14.04 -8.72
CA LYS A 349 -10.87 -14.52 -7.87
C LYS A 349 -9.73 -14.93 -8.80
N THR A 350 -8.67 -14.12 -8.86
CA THR A 350 -7.41 -14.55 -9.44
C THR A 350 -6.93 -15.71 -8.59
N HIS A 351 -7.07 -16.93 -9.11
CA HIS A 351 -6.51 -18.11 -8.45
C HIS A 351 -5.04 -17.80 -8.20
N SER A 352 -4.64 -17.69 -6.92
CA SER A 352 -3.25 -17.48 -6.60
C SER A 352 -2.49 -18.72 -7.08
N ILE A 353 -1.66 -18.50 -8.10
CA ILE A 353 -0.92 -19.51 -8.87
C ILE A 353 0.02 -20.36 -7.98
N SER A 354 0.11 -20.07 -6.67
CA SER A 354 1.10 -20.65 -5.76
C SER A 354 0.80 -22.07 -5.28
N LYS A 355 -0.46 -22.46 -5.06
CA LYS A 355 -0.80 -23.83 -4.61
C LYS A 355 -0.87 -24.83 -5.78
N VAL A 356 -1.50 -24.43 -6.89
CA VAL A 356 -1.68 -25.25 -8.09
C VAL A 356 -0.35 -25.68 -8.74
N LYS A 357 0.70 -24.85 -8.64
CA LYS A 357 2.03 -25.17 -9.18
C LYS A 357 2.74 -26.34 -8.50
N ARG A 358 2.41 -26.67 -7.24
CA ARG A 358 3.11 -27.75 -6.52
C ARG A 358 2.54 -29.12 -6.85
N GLU A 359 1.22 -29.27 -6.81
CA GLU A 359 0.54 -30.52 -7.21
C GLU A 359 0.83 -30.86 -8.67
N LEU A 360 0.78 -29.87 -9.57
CA LEU A 360 1.17 -30.08 -10.97
C LEU A 360 2.64 -30.46 -11.14
N LYS A 361 3.53 -29.95 -10.28
CA LYS A 361 4.95 -30.31 -10.32
C LYS A 361 5.17 -31.73 -9.81
N ASP A 362 4.49 -32.11 -8.74
CA ASP A 362 4.52 -33.46 -8.16
C ASP A 362 3.95 -34.48 -9.17
N GLN A 363 2.82 -34.18 -9.83
CA GLN A 363 2.25 -35.01 -10.91
C GLN A 363 3.18 -35.16 -12.12
N ARG A 364 3.90 -34.11 -12.51
CA ARG A 364 4.89 -34.20 -13.60
C ARG A 364 6.07 -35.09 -13.22
N THR A 365 6.52 -35.01 -11.97
CA THR A 365 7.58 -35.88 -11.45
C THR A 365 7.14 -37.33 -11.39
N GLU A 366 5.92 -37.60 -10.92
CA GLU A 366 5.33 -38.95 -10.88
C GLU A 366 5.23 -39.57 -12.29
N ASN A 367 4.68 -38.82 -13.25
CA ASN A 367 4.63 -39.26 -14.64
C ASN A 367 6.02 -39.52 -15.25
N SER A 368 7.03 -38.71 -14.88
CA SER A 368 8.40 -38.91 -15.36
C SER A 368 9.02 -40.19 -14.79
N LEU A 369 8.78 -40.49 -13.51
CA LEU A 369 9.27 -41.70 -12.86
C LEU A 369 8.61 -42.96 -13.44
N LEU A 370 7.29 -42.93 -13.65
CA LEU A 370 6.56 -44.03 -14.30
C LEU A 370 7.11 -44.31 -15.71
N ARG A 371 7.37 -43.27 -16.51
CA ARG A 371 7.97 -43.43 -17.85
C ARG A 371 9.35 -44.07 -17.80
N LYS A 372 10.20 -43.67 -16.85
CA LYS A 372 11.53 -44.25 -16.65
C LYS A 372 11.44 -45.71 -16.19
N GLN A 373 10.50 -46.04 -15.32
CA GLN A 373 10.28 -47.40 -14.85
C GLN A 373 9.78 -48.32 -15.98
N ILE A 374 8.89 -47.83 -16.84
CA ILE A 374 8.45 -48.55 -18.06
C ILE A 374 9.64 -48.77 -19.00
N ALA A 375 10.50 -47.77 -19.20
CA ALA A 375 11.69 -47.90 -20.03
C ALA A 375 12.67 -48.94 -19.46
N TRP A 376 12.94 -48.89 -18.16
CA TRP A 376 13.81 -49.83 -17.45
C TRP A 376 13.27 -51.26 -17.46
N SER A 377 11.96 -51.43 -17.27
CA SER A 377 11.26 -52.73 -17.40
C SER A 377 11.46 -53.35 -18.77
N LYS A 378 11.32 -52.55 -19.83
CA LYS A 378 11.55 -53.00 -21.21
C LYS A 378 13.01 -53.36 -21.46
N GLU A 379 13.94 -52.60 -20.90
CA GLU A 379 15.38 -52.83 -21.05
C GLU A 379 15.85 -54.11 -20.34
N GLN A 380 15.28 -54.40 -19.16
CA GLN A 380 15.67 -55.53 -18.32
C GLN A 380 14.77 -56.77 -18.50
N ASN A 381 13.78 -56.72 -19.40
CA ASN A 381 12.77 -57.77 -19.61
C ASN A 381 12.09 -58.25 -18.31
N THR A 382 11.99 -57.36 -17.32
CA THR A 382 11.42 -57.67 -16.02
C THR A 382 10.02 -57.04 -15.95
N PRO A 383 8.96 -57.78 -15.57
CA PRO A 383 7.61 -57.22 -15.43
C PRO A 383 7.58 -55.98 -14.54
N ILE A 384 6.81 -54.96 -14.94
CA ILE A 384 6.70 -53.70 -14.17
C ILE A 384 6.23 -53.96 -12.73
N SER A 385 5.43 -55.01 -12.51
CA SER A 385 4.98 -55.49 -11.19
C SER A 385 6.12 -55.87 -10.25
N ASP A 386 7.25 -56.30 -10.80
CA ASP A 386 8.37 -56.85 -10.02
C ASP A 386 9.44 -55.77 -9.74
N LEU A 387 9.38 -54.66 -10.48
CA LEU A 387 10.18 -53.46 -10.24
C LEU A 387 9.60 -52.54 -9.16
N GLN A 388 8.52 -52.97 -8.51
CA GLN A 388 7.78 -52.10 -7.64
C GLN A 388 8.31 -52.13 -6.20
N GLN A 389 8.77 -50.97 -5.72
CA GLN A 389 8.75 -50.70 -4.28
C GLN A 389 7.33 -50.28 -3.88
N PHE A 390 6.39 -51.23 -3.76
CA PHE A 390 5.14 -50.98 -3.03
C PHE A 390 5.38 -51.20 -1.55
N ILE A 391 5.78 -50.21 -0.74
CA ILE A 391 5.25 -50.16 0.64
C ILE A 391 5.19 -48.76 1.27
N SER A 392 4.14 -48.63 2.09
CA SER A 392 3.75 -47.78 3.21
C SER A 392 4.80 -47.26 4.22
N LEU A 393 6.03 -46.92 3.80
CA LEU A 393 7.09 -46.36 4.67
C LEU A 393 7.78 -45.14 4.01
N PRO A 394 8.56 -44.31 4.76
CA PRO A 394 8.61 -42.88 4.55
C PRO A 394 9.32 -42.45 3.26
N ARG A 395 8.94 -41.24 2.81
CA ARG A 395 9.49 -40.53 1.65
C ARG A 395 11.00 -40.76 1.51
N ALA A 396 11.45 -41.12 0.31
CA ALA A 396 12.86 -41.28 -0.01
C ALA A 396 13.68 -40.13 0.60
N ILE A 397 14.77 -40.46 1.28
CA ILE A 397 15.60 -39.46 1.98
C ILE A 397 16.22 -38.49 0.95
N VAL A 398 16.39 -38.93 -0.29
CA VAL A 398 17.00 -38.20 -1.41
C VAL A 398 16.05 -38.05 -2.60
N ASN A 399 16.24 -37.01 -3.40
CA ASN A 399 15.51 -36.72 -4.63
C ASN A 399 16.13 -37.46 -5.84
N HIS A 400 15.58 -37.23 -7.04
CA HIS A 400 16.05 -37.86 -8.29
C HIS A 400 17.49 -37.51 -8.69
N ASP A 401 18.11 -36.50 -8.07
CA ASP A 401 19.51 -36.12 -8.26
C ASP A 401 20.42 -36.71 -7.16
N SER A 402 19.91 -37.67 -6.37
CA SER A 402 20.57 -38.22 -5.17
C SER A 402 20.83 -37.19 -4.07
N LEU A 403 20.09 -36.07 -4.04
CA LEU A 403 20.21 -35.02 -3.04
C LEU A 403 19.16 -35.15 -1.93
N PRO A 404 19.50 -34.97 -0.64
CA PRO A 404 18.52 -35.08 0.44
C PRO A 404 17.29 -34.17 0.28
N TYR A 405 16.08 -34.69 0.50
CA TYR A 405 14.86 -33.88 0.54
C TYR A 405 14.94 -32.88 1.71
N LYS A 406 14.79 -31.59 1.39
CA LYS A 406 14.87 -30.51 2.38
C LYS A 406 13.48 -30.12 2.87
N GLY A 407 13.29 -30.13 4.19
CA GLY A 407 12.24 -29.35 4.84
C GLY A 407 12.69 -27.90 5.03
N ASP A 408 11.75 -26.96 4.98
CA ASP A 408 12.02 -25.59 5.42
C ASP A 408 12.28 -25.60 6.93
N LYS A 409 13.48 -25.21 7.36
CA LYS A 409 13.84 -25.11 8.80
C LYS A 409 12.85 -24.25 9.59
N SER A 410 12.22 -23.26 8.94
CA SER A 410 11.19 -22.40 9.53
C SER A 410 9.92 -23.14 9.93
N LYS A 411 9.60 -24.28 9.29
CA LYS A 411 8.41 -25.07 9.63
C LYS A 411 8.58 -25.85 10.93
N THR A 412 9.80 -26.32 11.22
CA THR A 412 10.10 -27.01 12.47
C THR A 412 9.97 -26.08 13.67
N LEU A 413 10.38 -24.81 13.52
CA LEU A 413 10.18 -23.79 14.57
C LEU A 413 8.68 -23.58 14.86
N GLY A 414 7.83 -23.54 13.83
CA GLY A 414 6.38 -23.45 14.01
C GLY A 414 5.79 -24.65 14.75
N ILE A 415 6.31 -25.86 14.48
CA ILE A 415 5.92 -27.08 15.21
C ILE A 415 6.34 -27.00 16.68
N TYR A 416 7.56 -26.56 16.98
CA TYR A 416 8.01 -26.41 18.36
C TYR A 416 7.25 -25.31 19.11
N HIS A 417 7.01 -24.17 18.46
CA HIS A 417 6.22 -23.09 19.05
C HIS A 417 4.77 -23.52 19.35
N SER A 418 4.21 -24.42 18.54
CA SER A 418 2.88 -25.00 18.78
C SER A 418 2.89 -26.05 19.89
N ARG A 419 3.96 -26.84 20.03
CA ARG A 419 4.04 -27.93 21.02
C ARG A 419 4.52 -27.48 22.39
N TYR A 420 5.39 -26.47 22.44
CA TYR A 420 6.07 -26.01 23.65
C TYR A 420 6.00 -24.49 23.75
N PRO A 421 4.80 -23.88 23.79
CA PRO A 421 4.66 -22.42 23.81
C PRO A 421 5.42 -21.77 24.97
N GLU A 422 5.52 -22.46 26.11
CA GLU A 422 6.20 -21.97 27.31
C GLU A 422 7.73 -22.06 27.24
N ALA A 423 8.28 -22.84 26.29
CA ALA A 423 9.72 -22.88 26.05
C ALA A 423 10.24 -21.67 25.27
N PHE A 424 9.34 -20.81 24.76
CA PHE A 424 9.68 -19.63 23.96
C PHE A 424 9.32 -18.35 24.71
N GLU A 425 10.13 -17.98 25.70
CA GLU A 425 9.99 -16.71 26.40
C GLU A 425 10.85 -15.61 25.75
N ASN A 426 10.26 -14.43 25.52
CA ASN A 426 10.98 -13.27 24.98
C ASN A 426 11.62 -12.39 26.07
N LYS A 427 11.50 -12.78 27.34
CA LYS A 427 12.05 -12.05 28.48
C LYS A 427 12.80 -13.04 29.38
N LEU A 428 14.05 -12.70 29.72
CA LEU A 428 14.79 -13.44 30.74
C LEU A 428 14.24 -13.03 32.11
N HIS A 429 13.52 -13.94 32.76
CA HIS A 429 12.98 -13.75 34.11
C HIS A 429 14.01 -14.03 35.21
N PHE A 430 15.23 -14.44 34.84
CA PHE A 430 16.30 -14.79 35.76
C PHE A 430 17.65 -14.27 35.26
N LYS A 431 18.60 -14.14 36.17
CA LYS A 431 20.00 -13.80 35.88
C LYS A 431 20.76 -15.09 35.54
N PRO A 432 21.19 -15.31 34.28
CA PRO A 432 21.96 -16.49 33.93
C PRO A 432 23.38 -16.40 34.49
N ASP A 433 23.93 -17.51 34.97
CA ASP A 433 25.35 -17.61 35.30
C ASP A 433 26.20 -17.75 34.02
N CYS A 434 25.71 -18.50 33.03
CA CYS A 434 26.37 -18.75 31.76
C CYS A 434 25.39 -18.59 30.59
N VAL A 435 25.84 -17.94 29.51
CA VAL A 435 25.06 -17.74 28.28
C VAL A 435 25.86 -18.25 27.09
N ILE A 436 25.22 -19.06 26.24
CA ILE A 436 25.81 -19.55 24.99
C ILE A 436 25.02 -18.96 23.83
N ILE A 437 25.71 -18.25 22.93
CA ILE A 437 25.11 -17.54 21.80
C ILE A 437 25.61 -18.14 20.48
N ASP A 438 24.69 -18.47 19.58
CA ASP A 438 25.00 -18.84 18.21
C ASP A 438 25.58 -17.63 17.45
N GLY A 439 26.87 -17.66 17.20
CA GLY A 439 27.60 -16.64 16.48
C GLY A 439 27.12 -16.49 15.03
N MET A 440 26.66 -17.55 14.36
CA MET A 440 26.12 -17.44 13.00
C MET A 440 24.80 -16.69 12.97
N PHE A 441 23.99 -16.80 14.02
CA PHE A 441 22.79 -16.00 14.17
C PHE A 441 23.11 -14.51 14.30
N ILE A 442 24.12 -14.16 15.09
CA ILE A 442 24.62 -12.77 15.21
C ILE A 442 25.02 -12.22 13.84
N LEU A 443 25.85 -12.94 13.07
CA LEU A 443 26.37 -12.47 11.77
C LEU A 443 25.27 -12.32 10.70
N ASN A 444 24.21 -13.12 10.77
CA ASN A 444 23.08 -13.00 9.86
C ASN A 444 22.21 -11.76 10.13
N SER A 445 22.44 -11.04 11.22
CA SER A 445 21.81 -9.74 11.46
C SER A 445 22.23 -8.74 10.39
N LYS A 446 21.27 -8.26 9.61
CA LYS A 446 21.56 -7.33 8.51
C LYS A 446 22.10 -6.00 9.07
N PRO A 447 23.20 -5.46 8.51
CA PRO A 447 23.70 -4.14 8.87
C PRO A 447 22.63 -3.06 8.66
N LEU A 448 22.49 -2.15 9.63
CA LEU A 448 21.57 -1.02 9.51
C LEU A 448 22.09 -0.03 8.45
N LYS A 449 21.27 0.24 7.43
CA LYS A 449 21.64 1.05 6.26
C LYS A 449 22.03 2.50 6.60
N SER A 450 21.53 3.06 7.71
CA SER A 450 21.71 4.46 8.07
C SER A 450 22.95 4.74 8.94
N SER A 451 23.40 3.79 9.76
CA SER A 451 24.44 4.01 10.79
C SER A 451 25.74 3.24 10.57
N ASN A 452 25.71 2.09 9.88
CA ASN A 452 26.84 1.17 9.82
C ASN A 452 27.47 1.16 8.42
N ARG A 453 28.19 2.23 8.06
CA ARG A 453 28.91 2.29 6.77
C ARG A 453 30.22 1.49 6.77
N LEU A 454 30.82 1.30 7.95
CA LEU A 454 32.10 0.61 8.16
C LEU A 454 31.91 -0.61 9.07
N PHE A 455 32.77 -1.62 8.92
CA PHE A 455 32.74 -2.80 9.79
C PHE A 455 32.92 -2.43 11.27
N ALA A 456 33.75 -1.44 11.61
CA ALA A 456 33.89 -0.97 13.01
C ALA A 456 32.55 -0.65 13.68
N HIS A 457 31.70 0.15 13.01
CA HIS A 457 30.40 0.54 13.55
C HIS A 457 29.44 -0.66 13.66
N PHE A 458 29.51 -1.57 12.70
CA PHE A 458 28.72 -2.79 12.73
C PHE A 458 29.09 -3.70 13.89
N LEU A 459 30.39 -3.86 14.17
CA LEU A 459 30.86 -4.66 15.29
C LEU A 459 30.38 -4.10 16.63
N VAL A 460 30.48 -2.78 16.83
CA VAL A 460 29.95 -2.11 18.04
C VAL A 460 28.43 -2.34 18.14
N SER A 461 27.70 -2.20 17.04
CA SER A 461 26.25 -2.42 17.01
C SER A 461 25.86 -3.86 17.37
N LEU A 462 26.60 -4.86 16.88
CA LEU A 462 26.37 -6.26 17.23
C LEU A 462 26.70 -6.52 18.71
N PHE A 463 27.82 -5.99 19.21
CA PHE A 463 28.23 -6.16 20.60
C PHE A 463 27.21 -5.54 21.57
N ASN A 464 26.78 -4.30 21.30
CA ASN A 464 25.77 -3.61 22.12
C ASN A 464 24.41 -4.32 22.11
N ARG A 465 24.02 -4.89 20.96
CA ARG A 465 22.74 -5.56 20.83
C ARG A 465 22.72 -6.93 21.51
N TRP A 466 23.78 -7.72 21.33
CA TRP A 466 23.76 -9.14 21.68
C TRP A 466 24.55 -9.48 22.93
N ILE A 467 25.52 -8.65 23.36
CA ILE A 467 26.44 -8.98 24.46
C ILE A 467 26.26 -8.07 25.67
N ILE A 468 26.18 -6.74 25.48
CA ILE A 468 26.03 -5.77 26.58
C ILE A 468 24.87 -6.08 27.54
N PRO A 469 23.66 -6.51 27.09
CA PRO A 469 22.57 -6.82 28.00
C PRO A 469 22.94 -7.89 29.04
N TYR A 470 23.73 -8.89 28.65
CA TYR A 470 24.16 -9.96 29.55
C TYR A 470 25.27 -9.52 30.50
N ILE A 471 26.16 -8.63 30.05
CA ILE A 471 27.17 -8.01 30.91
C ILE A 471 26.49 -7.15 31.99
N GLN A 472 25.49 -6.34 31.62
CA GLN A 472 24.72 -5.51 32.55
C GLN A 472 23.95 -6.34 33.59
N LEU A 473 23.55 -7.56 33.22
CA LEU A 473 22.94 -8.51 34.15
C LEU A 473 23.96 -9.20 35.09
N ASN A 474 25.26 -8.86 35.01
CA ASN A 474 26.34 -9.49 35.78
C ASN A 474 26.43 -11.02 35.54
N THR A 475 26.19 -11.46 34.31
CA THR A 475 26.40 -12.85 33.88
C THR A 475 27.88 -13.21 34.06
N LYS A 476 28.20 -14.38 34.63
CA LYS A 476 29.59 -14.78 34.90
C LYS A 476 30.33 -15.17 33.62
N GLU A 477 29.65 -15.87 32.71
CA GLU A 477 30.25 -16.37 31.47
C GLU A 477 29.37 -16.12 30.25
N ILE A 478 29.97 -15.64 29.16
CA ILE A 478 29.31 -15.45 27.86
C ILE A 478 30.17 -16.14 26.79
N HIS A 479 29.64 -17.21 26.20
CA HIS A 479 30.27 -17.98 25.15
C HIS A 479 29.61 -17.68 23.81
N ILE A 480 30.39 -17.31 22.80
CA ILE A 480 29.90 -17.08 21.45
C ILE A 480 30.48 -18.17 20.56
N VAL A 481 29.61 -19.02 20.03
CA VAL A 481 30.01 -20.23 19.31
C VAL A 481 29.77 -20.03 17.82
N PHE A 482 30.82 -20.13 17.02
CA PHE A 482 30.73 -20.07 15.57
C PHE A 482 30.83 -21.47 14.97
N ASP A 483 30.08 -21.73 13.90
CA ASP A 483 30.18 -22.98 13.13
C ASP A 483 31.63 -23.22 12.65
N ASP A 484 32.15 -24.43 12.88
CA ASP A 484 33.39 -24.88 12.25
C ASP A 484 33.19 -25.08 10.75
N GLN A 485 34.00 -24.37 9.96
CA GLN A 485 33.97 -24.43 8.51
C GLN A 485 34.84 -25.54 7.92
N SER A 486 35.57 -26.30 8.76
CA SER A 486 36.60 -27.25 8.32
C SER A 486 36.44 -28.70 8.82
N PRO A 487 35.24 -29.29 9.01
CA PRO A 487 35.20 -30.70 9.36
C PRO A 487 35.65 -31.56 8.17
N GLN A 488 36.54 -32.51 8.43
CA GLN A 488 37.17 -33.36 7.40
C GLN A 488 36.17 -34.29 6.67
N LEU A 489 34.99 -34.56 7.26
CA LEU A 489 33.86 -35.27 6.65
C LEU A 489 32.55 -34.77 7.28
N SER A 490 31.68 -34.11 6.51
CA SER A 490 30.34 -33.71 6.94
C SER A 490 29.28 -34.10 5.90
N PRO A 491 28.10 -34.60 6.32
CA PRO A 491 26.95 -34.74 5.43
C PRO A 491 26.53 -33.43 4.74
N LYS A 492 26.99 -32.28 5.23
CA LYS A 492 26.78 -30.96 4.62
C LYS A 492 27.75 -30.65 3.48
N ASP A 493 28.75 -31.48 3.21
CA ASP A 493 29.81 -31.18 2.23
C ASP A 493 29.29 -31.07 0.80
N ILE A 494 28.27 -31.85 0.45
CA ILE A 494 27.58 -31.74 -0.85
C ILE A 494 26.90 -30.36 -0.98
N GLU A 495 26.21 -29.90 0.07
CA GLU A 495 25.56 -28.60 0.08
C GLU A 495 26.58 -27.45 0.10
N ARG A 496 27.70 -27.67 0.77
CA ARG A 496 28.84 -26.77 0.83
C ARG A 496 29.45 -26.59 -0.56
N LYS A 497 29.80 -27.66 -1.26
CA LYS A 497 30.33 -27.59 -2.64
C LYS A 497 29.40 -26.82 -3.58
N ARG A 498 28.10 -27.12 -3.53
CA ARG A 498 27.08 -26.43 -4.34
C ARG A 498 26.97 -24.92 -4.05
N ARG A 499 27.19 -24.50 -2.80
CA ARG A 499 27.24 -23.07 -2.44
C ARG A 499 28.50 -22.41 -2.96
N ASP A 500 29.62 -23.12 -2.89
CA ASP A 500 30.91 -22.61 -3.35
C ASP A 500 30.91 -22.43 -4.88
N GLU A 501 30.36 -23.38 -5.64
CA GLU A 501 30.16 -23.28 -7.09
C GLU A 501 29.30 -22.06 -7.51
N LYS A 502 28.31 -21.68 -6.70
CA LYS A 502 27.51 -20.47 -6.95
C LYS A 502 28.22 -19.19 -6.49
N ALA A 503 29.12 -19.28 -5.51
CA ALA A 503 29.77 -18.14 -4.89
C ALA A 503 31.02 -17.66 -5.65
N GLU A 504 31.51 -18.38 -6.66
CA GLU A 504 32.66 -18.00 -7.50
C GLU A 504 32.54 -16.60 -8.14
N THR A 505 31.31 -16.09 -8.29
CA THR A 505 31.05 -14.72 -8.81
C THR A 505 31.20 -13.61 -7.78
N THR A 506 31.41 -13.94 -6.50
CA THR A 506 31.50 -12.96 -5.40
C THR A 506 32.95 -12.71 -5.03
N ALA A 507 33.42 -11.47 -5.24
CA ALA A 507 34.79 -11.08 -4.95
C ALA A 507 35.18 -11.36 -3.49
N LYS A 508 36.38 -11.92 -3.30
CA LYS A 508 37.03 -12.00 -1.98
C LYS A 508 37.37 -10.58 -1.53
N ILE A 509 36.87 -10.17 -0.37
CA ILE A 509 37.12 -8.84 0.19
C ILE A 509 38.00 -9.04 1.41
N LEU A 510 39.18 -8.43 1.41
CA LEU A 510 39.99 -8.31 2.62
C LEU A 510 39.29 -7.33 3.56
N ILE A 511 38.78 -7.84 4.68
CA ILE A 511 38.01 -7.05 5.63
C ILE A 511 38.88 -6.57 6.79
N SER A 512 38.75 -5.28 7.11
CA SER A 512 39.27 -4.62 8.29
C SER A 512 38.18 -3.71 8.88
N GLU A 513 38.46 -3.11 10.03
CA GLU A 513 37.54 -2.16 10.68
C GLU A 513 37.14 -0.97 9.80
N THR A 514 38.06 -0.51 8.97
CA THR A 514 37.89 0.65 8.08
C THR A 514 37.30 0.26 6.72
N THR A 515 37.14 -1.04 6.46
CA THR A 515 36.49 -1.52 5.24
C THR A 515 35.00 -1.16 5.25
N LYS A 516 34.49 -0.71 4.11
CA LYS A 516 33.06 -0.45 3.94
C LYS A 516 32.28 -1.75 3.91
N ILE A 517 31.08 -1.74 4.49
CA ILE A 517 30.21 -2.91 4.48
C ILE A 517 29.65 -3.11 3.06
N PRO A 518 29.66 -4.35 2.53
CA PRO A 518 29.07 -4.67 1.23
C PRO A 518 27.58 -4.34 1.17
N SER A 519 27.13 -3.81 0.04
CA SER A 519 25.71 -3.51 -0.22
C SER A 519 24.85 -4.77 -0.24
N ASP A 520 25.37 -5.88 -0.77
CA ASP A 520 24.77 -7.20 -0.71
C ASP A 520 25.41 -8.05 0.41
N TRP A 521 24.87 -7.87 1.61
CA TRP A 521 25.31 -8.61 2.80
C TRP A 521 25.12 -10.12 2.67
N GLN A 522 24.08 -10.57 1.97
CA GLN A 522 23.84 -11.99 1.82
C GLN A 522 24.87 -12.59 0.88
N ALA A 523 25.10 -12.01 -0.29
CA ALA A 523 26.16 -12.48 -1.20
C ALA A 523 27.53 -12.51 -0.51
N PHE A 524 27.86 -11.48 0.28
CA PHE A 524 29.10 -11.46 1.07
C PHE A 524 29.23 -12.65 2.03
N LEU A 525 28.17 -12.98 2.79
CA LEU A 525 28.18 -14.11 3.74
C LEU A 525 28.13 -15.48 3.06
N HIS A 526 27.71 -15.57 1.79
CA HIS A 526 27.74 -16.82 1.03
C HIS A 526 29.17 -17.23 0.66
N ASN A 527 30.09 -16.26 0.52
CA ASN A 527 31.51 -16.53 0.33
C ASN A 527 32.14 -16.98 1.67
N ARG A 528 32.66 -18.22 1.72
CA ARG A 528 33.24 -18.81 2.95
C ARG A 528 34.43 -18.06 3.49
N GLU A 529 35.29 -17.60 2.61
CA GLU A 529 36.52 -16.93 2.99
C GLU A 529 36.21 -15.57 3.61
N ASN A 530 35.29 -14.81 3.01
CA ASN A 530 34.75 -13.58 3.59
C ASN A 530 34.10 -13.83 4.95
N LYS A 531 33.30 -14.91 5.06
CA LYS A 531 32.66 -15.31 6.31
C LYS A 531 33.67 -15.69 7.38
N LYS A 532 34.74 -16.41 7.03
CA LYS A 532 35.84 -16.80 7.93
C LYS A 532 36.59 -15.58 8.45
N GLN A 533 36.96 -14.66 7.56
CA GLN A 533 37.57 -13.39 7.95
C GLN A 533 36.66 -12.58 8.87
N LEU A 534 35.33 -12.59 8.63
CA LEU A 534 34.38 -11.87 9.47
C LEU A 534 34.28 -12.49 10.86
N VAL A 535 34.22 -13.82 10.95
CA VAL A 535 34.24 -14.53 12.24
C VAL A 535 35.50 -14.18 13.02
N GLN A 536 36.66 -14.16 12.36
CA GLN A 536 37.92 -13.81 13.01
C GLN A 536 37.89 -12.36 13.53
N LEU A 537 37.53 -11.40 12.68
CA LEU A 537 37.44 -9.99 13.04
C LEU A 537 36.46 -9.75 14.20
N VAL A 538 35.29 -10.40 14.17
CA VAL A 538 34.26 -10.31 15.22
C VAL A 538 34.79 -10.89 16.53
N SER A 539 35.42 -12.07 16.49
CA SER A 539 35.95 -12.74 17.67
C SER A 539 37.02 -11.89 18.36
N GLU A 540 37.98 -11.36 17.58
CA GLU A 540 39.05 -10.49 18.09
C GLU A 540 38.48 -9.20 18.71
N LYS A 541 37.53 -8.55 18.04
CA LYS A 541 36.99 -7.27 18.49
C LYS A 541 36.03 -7.39 19.65
N PHE A 542 35.23 -8.45 19.72
CA PHE A 542 34.35 -8.68 20.87
C PHE A 542 35.14 -8.95 22.14
N LEU A 543 36.23 -9.71 22.06
CA LEU A 543 37.14 -9.88 23.19
C LEU A 543 37.76 -8.55 23.63
N HIS A 544 38.15 -7.69 22.67
CA HIS A 544 38.66 -6.36 22.98
C HIS A 544 37.62 -5.47 23.67
N PHE A 545 36.39 -5.40 23.13
CA PHE A 545 35.30 -4.62 23.73
C PHE A 545 34.91 -5.13 25.11
N ALA A 546 34.88 -6.46 25.33
CA ALA A 546 34.61 -7.04 26.62
C ALA A 546 35.68 -6.65 27.67
N LYS A 547 36.97 -6.65 27.30
CA LYS A 547 38.04 -6.18 28.18
C LYS A 547 37.85 -4.71 28.59
N ILE A 548 37.51 -3.82 27.64
CA ILE A 548 37.24 -2.41 27.92
C ILE A 548 36.03 -2.26 28.85
N ALA A 549 34.93 -2.97 28.55
CA ALA A 549 33.72 -2.92 29.36
C ALA A 549 33.96 -3.38 30.80
N LEU A 550 34.77 -4.42 31.00
CA LEU A 550 35.15 -4.89 32.34
C LEU A 550 36.04 -3.89 33.10
N ILE A 551 36.93 -3.17 32.41
CA ILE A 551 37.77 -2.13 33.03
C ILE A 551 36.88 -0.96 33.49
N LEU A 552 35.98 -0.48 32.61
CA LEU A 552 35.07 0.61 32.93
C LEU A 552 34.10 0.23 34.08
N ALA A 553 33.61 -1.00 34.10
CA ALA A 553 32.75 -1.50 35.17
C ALA A 553 33.46 -1.70 36.52
N ARG A 554 34.79 -1.72 36.56
CA ARG A 554 35.59 -1.75 37.81
C ARG A 554 36.02 -0.36 38.28
N ALA A 555 36.01 0.63 37.38
CA ALA A 555 36.37 2.02 37.66
C ALA A 555 35.17 2.85 38.14
N LEU A 556 33.95 2.41 37.80
CA LEU A 556 32.67 2.83 38.38
C LEU A 556 32.33 1.92 39.56
#